data_AF-M7TKY5-F1
#
_entry.id   AF-M7TKY5-F1
#
_cell.length_a   1.000
_cell.length_b   1.000
_cell.length_c   1.000
_cell.angle_alpha   90.00
_cell.angle_beta   90.00
_cell.angle_gamma   90.00
#
_symmetry.space_group_name_H-M   'P 1'
#
loop_
_entity.id
_entity.type
_entity.pdbx_description
1 polymer ?
#
loop_
_entity_poly.entity_id
_entity_poly.type
_entity_poly.pdbx_seq_one_letter_code
_entity_poly.pdbx_strand_id
1 'polypeptide(L)'
;MTSVQLPHQRQGSVDPEVILEKQPAEISTLEVTASGDEGSTTPSVDESRLLVASPYTEREHLLNLDSLDVENALFAQALARMKNTRPDYATASYMESFNWDEVMGELTKLVRQRDHRWRETSFFVVVFRSQIPPTTEYTDLGALDKAAHAEATASGGFLK
;
A
#
# COMPACT_ATOMS: atom_id res chain seq x y z
N MET A 1 36.55 10.96 67.52
CA MET A 1 37.14 11.38 66.24
C MET A 1 37.89 10.19 65.67
N THR A 2 37.22 9.41 64.83
CA THR A 2 37.79 8.22 64.20
C THR A 2 37.20 8.14 62.81
N SER A 3 38.07 8.34 61.82
CA SER A 3 37.79 8.20 60.40
C SER A 3 37.55 6.72 60.09
N VAL A 4 36.44 6.38 59.43
CA VAL A 4 36.21 5.06 58.85
C VAL A 4 35.57 5.21 57.47
N GLN A 5 36.29 4.62 56.52
CA GLN A 5 36.10 4.48 55.09
C GLN A 5 34.76 3.80 54.72
N LEU A 6 34.07 4.32 53.69
CA LEU A 6 32.97 3.66 52.97
C LEU A 6 33.53 2.77 51.84
N PRO A 7 32.99 1.56 51.59
CA PRO A 7 33.42 0.70 50.50
C PRO A 7 32.58 0.89 49.21
N HIS A 8 33.28 0.72 48.08
CA HIS A 8 32.86 0.37 46.71
C HIS A 8 31.37 0.47 46.31
N GLN A 9 31.10 1.25 45.26
CA GLN A 9 30.42 0.72 44.07
C GLN A 9 30.87 1.40 42.77
N ARG A 10 30.69 0.63 41.69
CA ARG A 10 31.47 0.54 40.46
C ARG A 10 31.22 1.67 39.45
N GLN A 11 32.26 1.90 38.65
CA GLN A 11 32.21 2.58 37.35
C GLN A 11 31.03 2.09 36.50
N GLY A 12 30.12 3.00 36.16
CA GLY A 12 29.29 2.88 34.95
C GLY A 12 30.08 3.49 33.80
N SER A 13 30.74 2.63 33.01
CA SER A 13 31.28 2.99 31.71
C SER A 13 30.12 3.45 30.82
N VAL A 14 30.20 4.69 30.36
CA VAL A 14 29.33 5.22 29.33
C VAL A 14 29.84 4.62 28.02
N ASP A 15 29.15 3.60 27.50
CA ASP A 15 29.44 3.06 26.18
C ASP A 15 29.12 4.16 25.14
N PRO A 16 30.09 4.59 24.32
CA PRO A 16 29.80 5.53 23.26
C PRO A 16 28.95 4.81 22.20
N GLU A 17 27.79 5.40 21.92
CA GLU A 17 26.89 5.10 20.83
C GLU A 17 27.68 4.94 19.52
N VAL A 18 27.85 3.68 19.08
CA VAL A 18 28.45 3.36 17.79
C VAL A 18 27.43 3.72 16.72
N ILE A 19 27.57 4.93 16.17
CA ILE A 19 26.89 5.35 14.96
C ILE A 19 27.42 4.45 13.83
N LEU A 20 26.61 3.47 13.42
CA LEU A 20 26.92 2.64 12.26
C LEU A 20 26.75 3.52 11.02
N GLU A 21 27.83 4.15 10.57
CA GLU A 21 27.91 4.81 9.28
C GLU A 21 27.47 3.83 8.19
N LYS A 22 26.32 4.15 7.56
CA LYS A 22 25.80 3.42 6.41
C LYS A 22 26.75 3.66 5.24
N GLN A 23 27.59 2.67 4.93
CA GLN A 23 28.46 2.72 3.77
C GLN A 23 27.63 2.90 2.48
N PRO A 24 28.06 3.76 1.54
CA PRO A 24 27.43 3.86 0.24
C PRO A 24 27.66 2.55 -0.52
N ALA A 25 26.57 1.95 -0.99
CA ALA A 25 26.65 0.77 -1.86
C ALA A 25 27.32 1.18 -3.18
N GLU A 26 28.45 0.55 -3.51
CA GLU A 26 29.06 0.65 -4.83
C GLU A 26 28.12 0.00 -5.85
N ILE A 27 27.57 0.82 -6.75
CA ILE A 27 26.77 0.36 -7.87
C ILE A 27 27.74 -0.26 -8.89
N SER A 28 27.76 -1.58 -8.98
CA SER A 28 28.45 -2.29 -10.06
C SER A 28 27.67 -2.10 -11.36
N THR A 29 28.16 -1.21 -12.22
CA THR A 29 27.64 -1.03 -13.59
C THR A 29 28.10 -2.22 -14.44
N LEU A 30 27.23 -3.21 -14.61
CA LEU A 30 27.39 -4.21 -15.66
C LEU A 30 26.76 -3.65 -16.94
N GLU A 31 27.60 -3.32 -17.91
CA GLU A 31 27.16 -3.00 -19.27
C GLU A 31 26.55 -4.25 -19.92
N VAL A 32 25.23 -4.21 -20.15
CA VAL A 32 24.53 -5.21 -20.94
C VAL A 32 24.78 -4.89 -22.42
N THR A 33 25.63 -5.69 -23.05
CA THR A 33 25.83 -5.68 -24.49
C THR A 33 24.57 -6.23 -25.17
N ALA A 34 23.86 -5.34 -25.89
CA ALA A 34 22.71 -5.71 -26.69
C ALA A 34 23.16 -6.52 -27.91
N SER A 35 22.74 -7.78 -27.99
CA SER A 35 22.65 -8.55 -29.23
C SER A 35 21.81 -9.80 -28.98
N GLY A 36 20.61 -9.85 -29.57
CA GLY A 36 19.75 -11.02 -29.53
C GLY A 36 18.28 -10.66 -29.67
N ASP A 37 17.81 -10.66 -30.92
CA ASP A 37 16.39 -10.66 -31.30
C ASP A 37 15.67 -11.85 -30.66
N GLU A 38 14.79 -11.59 -29.70
CA GLU A 38 13.64 -12.44 -29.40
C GLU A 38 12.43 -11.52 -29.21
N GLY A 39 11.41 -11.73 -30.05
CA GLY A 39 10.16 -10.99 -30.02
C GLY A 39 9.55 -11.01 -28.62
N SER A 40 9.71 -9.91 -27.89
CA SER A 40 9.00 -9.63 -26.65
C SER A 40 7.52 -9.45 -27.00
N THR A 41 6.81 -10.57 -27.09
CA THR A 41 5.36 -10.55 -26.95
C THR A 41 5.13 -10.26 -25.47
N THR A 42 5.18 -8.99 -25.08
CA THR A 42 4.53 -8.54 -23.85
C THR A 42 3.11 -9.09 -23.92
N PRO A 43 2.67 -9.94 -22.98
CA PRO A 43 1.30 -10.44 -23.01
C PRO A 43 0.40 -9.22 -23.01
N SER A 44 -0.39 -9.08 -24.08
CA SER A 44 -1.36 -7.99 -24.19
C SER A 44 -2.35 -8.16 -23.04
N VAL A 45 -2.20 -7.35 -21.98
CA VAL A 45 -3.15 -7.34 -20.87
C VAL A 45 -4.49 -6.94 -21.46
N ASP A 46 -5.49 -7.80 -21.30
CA ASP A 46 -6.85 -7.53 -21.73
C ASP A 46 -7.38 -6.34 -20.92
N GLU A 47 -7.64 -5.22 -21.60
CA GLU A 47 -8.13 -3.98 -20.98
C GLU A 47 -9.41 -4.19 -20.14
N SER A 48 -10.22 -5.20 -20.48
CA SER A 48 -11.42 -5.54 -19.71
C SER A 48 -11.13 -6.05 -18.30
N ARG A 49 -9.87 -6.40 -18.01
CA ARG A 49 -9.39 -6.89 -16.70
C ARG A 49 -8.75 -5.82 -15.84
N LEU A 50 -8.65 -4.60 -16.35
CA LEU A 50 -8.13 -3.46 -15.60
C LEU A 50 -9.27 -2.69 -14.92
N LEU A 51 -9.15 -2.52 -13.62
CA LEU A 51 -10.15 -1.87 -12.79
C LEU A 51 -9.67 -0.49 -12.31
N VAL A 52 -10.50 0.53 -12.50
CA VAL A 52 -10.31 1.84 -11.86
C VAL A 52 -10.72 1.73 -10.39
N ALA A 53 -9.73 1.59 -9.50
CA ALA A 53 -9.97 1.45 -8.06
C ALA A 53 -9.87 2.78 -7.30
N SER A 54 -9.18 3.77 -7.88
CA SER A 54 -8.84 5.05 -7.26
C SER A 54 -9.21 6.25 -8.15
N PRO A 55 -8.97 7.50 -7.72
CA PRO A 55 -9.17 8.69 -8.55
C PRO A 55 -8.27 8.78 -9.78
N TYR A 56 -7.19 8.00 -9.84
CA TYR A 56 -6.24 7.99 -10.96
C TYR A 56 -6.67 6.98 -12.02
N THR A 57 -6.81 7.43 -13.27
CA THR A 57 -7.35 6.62 -14.37
C THR A 57 -6.30 6.20 -15.39
N GLU A 58 -5.06 6.66 -15.22
CA GLU A 58 -3.95 6.26 -16.08
C GLU A 58 -3.55 4.81 -15.83
N ARG A 59 -2.97 4.18 -16.86
CA ARG A 59 -2.75 2.73 -16.90
C ARG A 59 -1.97 2.19 -15.69
N GLU A 60 -0.95 2.90 -15.25
CA GLU A 60 -0.09 2.53 -14.12
C GLU A 60 -0.82 2.51 -12.76
N HIS A 61 -2.03 3.09 -12.69
CA HIS A 61 -2.87 3.11 -11.50
C HIS A 61 -4.05 2.13 -11.57
N LEU A 62 -4.23 1.45 -12.71
CA LEU A 62 -5.32 0.49 -12.85
C LEU A 62 -4.95 -0.83 -12.19
N LEU A 63 -5.86 -1.35 -11.38
CA LEU A 63 -5.70 -2.64 -10.73
C LEU A 63 -5.92 -3.76 -11.76
N ASN A 64 -4.90 -4.56 -11.99
CA ASN A 64 -5.01 -5.74 -12.83
C ASN A 64 -5.67 -6.90 -12.06
N LEU A 65 -6.89 -7.29 -12.44
CA LEU A 65 -7.60 -8.37 -11.76
C LEU A 65 -6.97 -9.74 -11.97
N ASP A 66 -6.18 -9.94 -13.03
CA ASP A 66 -5.51 -11.22 -13.29
C ASP A 66 -4.24 -11.41 -12.44
N SER A 67 -3.72 -10.35 -11.81
CA SER A 67 -2.61 -10.47 -10.85
C SER A 67 -3.06 -10.86 -9.44
N LEU A 68 -4.37 -10.93 -9.21
CA LEU A 68 -4.97 -11.24 -7.91
C LEU A 68 -5.50 -12.67 -7.88
N ASP A 69 -5.56 -13.25 -6.68
CA ASP A 69 -6.41 -14.43 -6.50
C ASP A 69 -7.90 -14.09 -6.65
N VAL A 70 -8.72 -15.13 -6.76
CA VAL A 70 -10.15 -15.01 -7.05
C VAL A 70 -10.89 -14.19 -5.99
N GLU A 71 -10.57 -14.35 -4.71
CA GLU A 71 -11.28 -13.66 -3.62
C GLU A 71 -10.92 -12.18 -3.60
N ASN A 72 -9.63 -11.86 -3.77
CA ASN A 72 -9.13 -10.50 -3.90
C ASN A 72 -9.72 -9.79 -5.14
N ALA A 73 -9.76 -10.47 -6.29
CA ALA A 73 -10.33 -9.91 -7.52
C ALA A 73 -11.84 -9.65 -7.40
N LEU A 74 -12.59 -10.54 -6.75
CA LEU A 74 -14.02 -10.37 -6.51
C LEU A 74 -14.29 -9.22 -5.54
N PHE A 75 -13.51 -9.12 -4.47
CA PHE A 75 -13.68 -8.04 -3.50
C PHE A 75 -13.28 -6.69 -4.08
N ALA A 76 -12.20 -6.60 -4.86
CA ALA A 76 -11.83 -5.38 -5.58
C ALA A 76 -12.97 -4.87 -6.50
N GLN A 77 -13.60 -5.77 -7.25
CA GLN A 77 -14.76 -5.43 -8.08
C GLN A 77 -15.95 -4.91 -7.26
N ALA A 78 -16.21 -5.50 -6.09
CA ALA A 78 -17.25 -5.00 -5.19
C ALA A 78 -16.90 -3.62 -4.60
N LEU A 79 -15.63 -3.41 -4.21
CA LEU A 79 -15.10 -2.15 -3.70
C LEU A 79 -15.16 -1.00 -4.72
N ALA A 80 -15.22 -1.29 -6.02
CA ALA A 80 -15.49 -0.28 -7.04
C ALA A 80 -16.86 0.39 -6.89
N ARG A 81 -17.81 -0.22 -6.15
CA ARG A 81 -19.12 0.37 -5.78
C ARG A 81 -19.10 1.15 -4.47
N MET A 82 -17.97 1.17 -3.77
CA MET A 82 -17.85 1.85 -2.49
C MET A 82 -17.99 3.35 -2.68
N LYS A 83 -18.84 3.97 -1.86
CA LYS A 83 -19.12 5.41 -1.84
C LYS A 83 -19.21 5.91 -0.40
N ASN A 84 -18.86 7.17 -0.20
CA ASN A 84 -19.00 7.83 1.08
C ASN A 84 -20.49 8.01 1.39
N THR A 85 -20.92 7.67 2.60
CA THR A 85 -22.32 7.85 3.04
C THR A 85 -22.53 9.13 3.84
N ARG A 86 -21.43 9.81 4.20
CA ARG A 86 -21.42 10.99 5.08
C ARG A 86 -20.32 11.98 4.70
N PRO A 87 -20.49 13.28 5.00
CA PRO A 87 -19.51 14.30 4.63
C PRO A 87 -18.21 14.26 5.46
N ASP A 88 -18.27 13.78 6.70
CA ASP A 88 -17.14 13.65 7.63
C ASP A 88 -16.41 12.30 7.53
N TYR A 89 -16.60 11.56 6.43
CA TYR A 89 -16.07 10.20 6.21
C TYR A 89 -14.55 10.08 6.43
N ALA A 90 -13.79 11.15 6.14
CA ALA A 90 -12.34 11.15 6.25
C ALA A 90 -11.83 10.99 7.69
N THR A 91 -12.64 11.37 8.69
CA THR A 91 -12.27 11.32 10.11
C THR A 91 -13.17 10.41 10.95
N ALA A 92 -14.38 10.12 10.48
CA ALA A 92 -15.33 9.22 11.12
C ALA A 92 -14.85 7.74 11.12
N SER A 93 -15.64 6.87 11.77
CA SER A 93 -15.40 5.43 11.79
C SER A 93 -15.54 4.83 10.40
N TYR A 94 -14.61 3.96 10.01
CA TYR A 94 -14.61 3.31 8.68
C TYR A 94 -15.85 2.44 8.47
N MET A 95 -16.38 1.81 9.53
CA MET A 95 -17.60 0.99 9.45
C MET A 95 -18.86 1.82 9.21
N GLU A 96 -18.84 3.13 9.50
CA GLU A 96 -19.99 4.02 9.34
C GLU A 96 -19.87 4.96 8.14
N SER A 97 -18.68 5.05 7.56
CA SER A 97 -18.33 6.06 6.55
C SER A 97 -18.70 5.67 5.13
N PHE A 98 -18.93 4.37 4.89
CA PHE A 98 -19.14 3.80 3.57
C PHE A 98 -20.36 2.88 3.52
N ASN A 99 -20.84 2.65 2.31
CA ASN A 99 -21.98 1.79 1.98
C ASN A 99 -21.65 0.28 2.06
N TRP A 100 -21.15 -0.19 3.21
CA TRP A 100 -20.70 -1.57 3.36
C TRP A 100 -21.73 -2.63 2.99
N ASP A 101 -23.00 -2.42 3.33
CA ASP A 101 -24.08 -3.36 2.97
C ASP A 101 -24.21 -3.53 1.45
N GLU A 102 -24.06 -2.44 0.68
CA GLU A 102 -24.08 -2.49 -0.79
C GLU A 102 -22.84 -3.21 -1.33
N VAL A 103 -21.66 -2.94 -0.77
CA VAL A 103 -20.40 -3.59 -1.15
C VAL A 103 -20.47 -5.10 -0.89
N MET A 104 -20.89 -5.51 0.31
CA MET A 104 -21.00 -6.93 0.68
C MET A 104 -22.12 -7.65 -0.10
N GLY A 105 -23.19 -6.92 -0.43
CA GLY A 105 -24.25 -7.41 -1.32
C GLY A 105 -23.73 -7.68 -2.73
N GLU A 106 -22.95 -6.76 -3.30
CA GLU A 106 -22.33 -6.95 -4.62
C GLU A 106 -21.29 -8.08 -4.59
N LEU A 107 -20.46 -8.18 -3.55
CA LEU A 107 -19.53 -9.31 -3.39
C LEU A 107 -20.27 -10.64 -3.40
N THR A 108 -21.34 -10.77 -2.60
CA THR A 108 -22.13 -12.00 -2.53
C THR A 108 -22.72 -12.37 -3.90
N LYS A 109 -23.19 -11.37 -4.65
CA LYS A 109 -23.70 -11.55 -6.02
C LYS A 109 -22.60 -12.03 -6.97
N LEU A 110 -21.43 -11.39 -6.95
CA LEU A 110 -20.28 -11.76 -7.80
C LEU A 110 -19.78 -13.17 -7.51
N VAL A 111 -19.67 -13.56 -6.23
CA VAL A 111 -19.29 -14.90 -5.79
C VAL A 111 -20.25 -15.96 -6.35
N ARG A 112 -21.56 -15.72 -6.26
CA ARG A 112 -22.58 -16.62 -6.82
C ARG A 112 -22.52 -16.72 -8.34
N GLN A 113 -22.30 -15.60 -9.04
CA GLN A 113 -22.20 -15.58 -10.50
C GLN A 113 -20.98 -16.34 -11.01
N ARG A 114 -19.88 -16.34 -10.25
CA ARG A 114 -18.66 -17.10 -10.54
C ARG A 114 -18.70 -18.55 -10.09
N ASP A 115 -19.79 -18.99 -9.44
CA ASP A 115 -19.91 -20.29 -8.78
C ASP A 115 -18.70 -20.60 -7.87
N HIS A 116 -18.23 -19.57 -7.15
CA HIS A 116 -17.05 -19.67 -6.32
C HIS A 116 -17.42 -19.99 -4.87
N ARG A 117 -16.68 -20.90 -4.24
CA ARG A 117 -16.80 -21.18 -2.81
C ARG A 117 -15.85 -20.28 -2.03
N TRP A 118 -16.38 -19.21 -1.47
CA TRP A 118 -15.65 -18.26 -0.62
C TRP A 118 -15.07 -18.94 0.63
N ARG A 119 -13.80 -18.71 0.92
CA ARG A 119 -13.13 -19.11 2.16
C ARG A 119 -13.13 -17.95 3.15
N GLU A 120 -12.95 -18.27 4.43
CA GLU A 120 -12.79 -17.22 5.42
C GLU A 120 -11.51 -16.41 5.11
N THR A 121 -11.70 -15.13 4.79
CA THR A 121 -10.64 -14.23 4.33
C THR A 121 -10.76 -12.91 5.09
N SER A 122 -9.63 -12.43 5.61
CA SER A 122 -9.54 -11.17 6.33
C SER A 122 -8.82 -10.13 5.48
N PHE A 123 -9.33 -8.90 5.51
CA PHE A 123 -8.76 -7.75 4.82
C PHE A 123 -8.35 -6.69 5.84
N PHE A 124 -7.30 -5.95 5.53
CA PHE A 124 -6.81 -4.87 6.37
C PHE A 124 -7.09 -3.53 5.71
N VAL A 125 -7.51 -2.56 6.52
CA VAL A 125 -7.64 -1.17 6.10
C VAL A 125 -6.52 -0.40 6.79
N VAL A 126 -5.67 0.24 5.98
CA VAL A 126 -4.60 1.10 6.46
C VAL A 126 -5.03 2.55 6.22
N VAL A 127 -5.08 3.36 7.27
CA VAL A 127 -5.48 4.77 7.20
C VAL A 127 -4.38 5.65 7.76
N PHE A 128 -3.89 6.56 6.92
CA PHE A 128 -2.98 7.62 7.34
C PHE A 128 -3.78 8.89 7.63
N ARG A 129 -3.62 9.44 8.82
CA ARG A 129 -4.25 10.71 9.23
C ARG A 129 -3.13 11.69 9.58
N SER A 130 -2.92 12.69 8.72
CA SER A 130 -1.97 13.76 8.94
C SER A 130 -2.66 15.12 8.93
N GLN A 131 -2.02 16.11 9.53
CA GLN A 131 -2.39 17.52 9.39
C GLN A 131 -1.43 18.15 8.39
N ILE A 132 -1.96 18.85 7.39
CA ILE A 132 -1.15 19.52 6.37
C ILE A 132 -0.74 20.90 6.91
N PRO A 133 0.55 21.24 6.98
CA PRO A 133 1.00 22.58 7.31
C PRO A 133 0.42 23.62 6.33
N PRO A 134 0.04 24.82 6.79
CA PRO A 134 -0.54 25.86 5.92
C PRO A 134 0.37 26.31 4.77
N THR A 135 1.67 26.07 4.88
CA THR A 135 2.70 26.43 3.88
C THR A 135 2.93 25.35 2.82
N THR A 136 2.13 24.28 2.82
CA THR A 136 2.32 23.16 1.88
C THR A 136 1.77 23.52 0.51
N GLU A 137 2.60 23.39 -0.51
CA GLU A 137 2.16 23.45 -1.90
C GLU A 137 1.40 22.16 -2.24
N TYR A 138 0.08 22.26 -2.40
CA TYR A 138 -0.80 21.09 -2.60
C TYR A 138 -0.49 20.30 -3.88
N THR A 139 0.08 20.96 -4.90
CA THR A 139 0.50 20.31 -6.14
C THR A 139 1.58 19.26 -5.91
N ASP A 140 2.51 19.54 -5.02
CA ASP A 140 3.62 18.63 -4.72
C ASP A 140 3.12 17.40 -3.97
N LEU A 141 2.15 17.59 -3.07
CA LEU A 141 1.52 16.50 -2.35
C LEU A 141 0.73 15.57 -3.29
N GLY A 142 0.00 16.13 -4.27
CA GLY A 142 -0.70 15.33 -5.28
C GLY A 142 0.24 14.52 -6.16
N ALA A 143 1.40 15.08 -6.53
CA ALA A 143 2.41 14.36 -7.31
C ALA A 143 3.01 13.18 -6.53
N LEU A 144 3.30 13.37 -5.25
CA LEU A 144 3.82 12.33 -4.36
C LEU A 144 2.79 11.21 -4.13
N ASP A 145 1.53 11.57 -3.87
CA ASP A 145 0.44 10.59 -3.69
C ASP A 145 0.24 9.74 -4.95
N LYS A 146 0.24 10.38 -6.12
CA LYS A 146 0.12 9.68 -7.41
C LYS A 146 1.27 8.70 -7.65
N ALA A 147 2.51 9.11 -7.39
CA ALA A 147 3.68 8.24 -7.53
C ALA A 147 3.63 7.05 -6.56
N ALA A 148 3.30 7.29 -5.29
CA ALA A 148 3.14 6.25 -4.28
C ALA A 148 2.02 5.27 -4.64
N HIS A 149 0.91 5.76 -5.19
CA HIS A 149 -0.19 4.92 -5.67
C HIS A 149 0.25 3.99 -6.80
N ALA A 150 1.02 4.49 -7.78
CA ALA A 150 1.54 3.65 -8.86
C ALA A 150 2.43 2.52 -8.32
N GLU A 151 3.32 2.83 -7.37
CA GLU A 151 4.17 1.85 -6.70
C GLU A 151 3.35 0.78 -5.94
N ALA A 152 2.34 1.21 -5.19
CA ALA A 152 1.46 0.31 -4.44
C ALA A 152 0.66 -0.61 -5.38
N THR A 153 0.19 -0.09 -6.51
CA THR A 153 -0.53 -0.86 -7.53
C THR A 153 0.38 -1.90 -8.18
N ALA A 154 1.60 -1.51 -8.56
CA ALA A 154 2.60 -2.41 -9.14
C ALA A 154 3.01 -3.53 -8.18
N SER A 155 2.95 -3.29 -6.86
CA SER A 155 3.29 -4.28 -5.82
C SER A 155 2.21 -5.35 -5.61
N GLY A 156 0.99 -5.18 -6.15
CA GLY A 156 -0.01 -6.24 -6.27
C GLY A 156 -0.88 -6.54 -5.03
N GLY A 157 -0.84 -5.70 -3.99
CA GLY A 157 -1.64 -5.87 -2.76
C GLY A 157 -2.67 -4.77 -2.49
N PHE A 158 -2.77 -3.79 -3.38
CA PHE A 158 -3.62 -2.61 -3.20
C PHE A 158 -4.94 -2.79 -3.94
N LEU A 159 -6.06 -2.88 -3.21
CA LEU A 159 -7.39 -3.17 -3.78
C LEU A 159 -8.24 -1.91 -4.01
N LYS A 160 -8.03 -0.85 -3.22
CA LYS A 160 -8.75 0.44 -3.30
C LYS A 160 -8.04 1.53 -2.51
#